data_AF-X1VAK6-F1
#
_entry.id   AF-X1VAK6-F1
#
_cell.length_a   1.000
_cell.length_b   1.000
_cell.length_c   1.000
_cell.angle_alpha   90.00
_cell.angle_beta   90.00
_cell.angle_gamma   90.00
#
_symmetry.space_group_name_H-M   'P 1'
#
loop_
_entity.id
_entity.type
_entity.pdbx_description
1 polymer ?
#
loop_
_entity_poly.entity_id
_entity_poly.type
_entity_poly.pdbx_seq_one_letter_code
_entity_poly.pdbx_strand_id
1 'polypeptide(L)'
;TVFLTTHNMFIADELCNRVGFIVDGVIKLIDSPKNLKLQYGKKLVEVEYVQDGNVKKETFSTIMQKDKDLLNQIIADKEVLTMHTKEATLEEIFIKVTGRGLV
;
A
#
# COMPACT_ATOMS: atom_id res chain seq x y z
N THR A 1 3.97 25.28 13.80
CA THR A 1 3.97 24.67 12.47
C THR A 1 5.38 24.51 11.98
N VAL A 2 5.77 23.30 11.58
CA VAL A 2 7.12 23.00 11.06
C VAL A 2 6.99 22.70 9.57
N PHE A 3 7.94 23.18 8.77
CA PHE A 3 8.06 22.85 7.36
C PHE A 3 9.41 22.19 7.13
N LEU A 4 9.42 21.04 6.46
CA LEU A 4 10.64 20.32 6.10
C LEU A 4 10.54 19.83 4.67
N THR A 5 11.69 19.74 4.02
CA THR A 5 11.85 19.11 2.71
C THR A 5 12.69 17.87 2.88
N THR A 6 12.24 16.74 2.35
CA THR A 6 12.98 15.49 2.39
C THR A 6 12.70 14.69 1.12
N HIS A 7 13.70 13.95 0.66
CA HIS A 7 13.53 12.90 -0.34
C HIS A 7 13.23 11.53 0.31
N ASN A 8 13.42 11.42 1.64
CA ASN A 8 13.12 10.21 2.38
C ASN A 8 11.60 10.11 2.64
N MET A 9 10.94 9.30 1.83
CA MET A 9 9.50 9.10 1.88
C MET A 9 9.02 8.41 3.16
N PHE A 10 9.86 7.58 3.79
CA PHE A 10 9.54 6.97 5.09
C PHE A 10 9.47 8.02 6.20
N ILE A 11 10.47 8.91 6.27
CA ILE A 11 10.48 10.01 7.25
C ILE A 11 9.30 10.97 7.03
N ALA A 12 8.96 11.23 5.76
CA ALA A 12 7.79 12.05 5.43
C ALA A 12 6.46 11.40 5.85
N ASP A 13 6.34 10.08 5.74
CA ASP A 13 5.15 9.33 6.18
C ASP A 13 5.00 9.35 7.70
N GLU A 14 6.09 9.13 8.43
CA GLU A 14 6.10 9.04 9.90
C GLU A 14 5.93 10.40 10.60
N LEU A 15 6.58 11.45 10.11
CA LEU A 15 6.65 12.73 10.83
C LEU A 15 5.58 13.74 10.40
N CYS A 16 5.02 13.62 9.20
CA CYS A 16 4.20 14.69 8.63
C CYS A 16 2.70 14.39 8.73
N ASN A 17 1.92 15.38 9.16
CA ASN A 17 0.46 15.31 9.06
C ASN A 17 -0.05 15.55 7.64
N ARG A 18 0.77 16.20 6.79
CA ARG A 18 0.50 16.49 5.37
C ARG A 18 1.79 16.41 4.58
N VAL A 19 1.74 15.81 3.40
CA VAL A 19 2.87 15.68 2.48
C VAL A 19 2.46 16.23 1.12
N GLY A 20 3.33 17.04 0.53
CA GLY A 20 3.19 17.55 -0.82
C GLY A 20 4.30 17.00 -1.72
N PHE A 21 3.94 16.52 -2.91
CA PHE A 21 4.92 16.12 -3.92
C PHE A 21 5.21 17.26 -4.88
N ILE A 22 6.47 17.68 -4.95
CA ILE A 22 6.95 18.74 -5.83
C ILE A 22 7.71 18.11 -7.00
N VAL A 23 7.31 18.46 -8.23
CA VAL A 23 7.94 17.98 -9.47
C VAL A 23 8.02 19.14 -10.45
N ASP A 24 9.19 19.36 -11.03
CA ASP A 24 9.44 20.44 -12.01
C ASP A 24 8.93 21.82 -11.50
N GLY A 25 9.16 22.09 -10.21
CA GLY A 25 8.75 23.35 -9.56
C GLY A 25 7.27 23.48 -9.20
N VAL A 26 6.46 22.42 -9.40
CA VAL A 26 5.01 22.45 -9.15
C VAL A 26 4.60 21.39 -8.13
N ILE A 27 3.74 21.76 -7.17
CA ILE A 27 3.10 20.80 -6.26
C ILE A 27 2.04 20.02 -7.05
N LYS A 28 2.30 18.74 -7.30
CA LYS A 28 1.39 17.85 -8.05
C LYS A 28 0.28 17.27 -7.19
N LEU A 29 0.57 17.05 -5.91
CA LEU A 29 -0.34 16.37 -4.98
C LEU A 29 -0.03 16.84 -3.56
N ILE A 30 -1.07 17.05 -2.73
CA ILE A 30 -0.90 17.40 -1.32
C ILE A 30 -2.07 16.88 -0.49
N ASP A 31 -1.80 15.99 0.45
CA ASP A 31 -2.79 15.46 1.41
C ASP A 31 -2.05 14.84 2.62
N SER A 32 -2.77 14.26 3.57
CA SER A 32 -2.18 13.42 4.62
C SER A 32 -1.59 12.14 4.02
N PRO A 33 -0.46 11.62 4.56
CA PRO A 33 0.13 10.37 4.08
C PRO A 33 -0.87 9.21 4.03
N LYS A 34 -1.72 9.10 5.06
CA LYS A 34 -2.77 8.09 5.12
C LYS A 34 -3.75 8.17 3.95
N ASN A 35 -4.24 9.37 3.61
CA ASN A 35 -5.16 9.55 2.49
C ASN A 35 -4.49 9.22 1.15
N LEU A 36 -3.25 9.65 0.96
CA LEU A 36 -2.47 9.31 -0.24
C LEU A 36 -2.36 7.78 -0.39
N LYS A 37 -1.97 7.08 0.68
CA LYS A 37 -1.88 5.62 0.69
C LYS A 37 -3.21 4.93 0.39
N LEU A 38 -4.33 5.45 0.90
CA LEU A 38 -5.66 4.89 0.61
C LEU A 38 -6.14 5.16 -0.83
N GLN A 39 -5.87 6.34 -1.36
CA GLN A 39 -6.32 6.73 -2.70
C GLN A 39 -5.54 6.03 -3.81
N TYR A 40 -4.23 5.85 -3.61
CA TYR A 40 -3.34 5.31 -4.62
C TYR A 40 -2.92 3.86 -4.36
N GLY A 41 -3.14 3.37 -3.14
CA GLY A 41 -2.84 2.00 -2.73
C GLY A 41 -3.71 0.96 -3.37
N LYS A 42 -3.15 -0.25 -3.47
CA LYS A 42 -3.87 -1.41 -3.95
C LYS A 42 -4.68 -1.96 -2.79
N LYS A 43 -5.97 -2.15 -2.99
CA LYS A 43 -6.86 -2.80 -2.01
C LYS A 43 -6.68 -4.31 -2.08
N LEU A 44 -5.50 -4.78 -1.70
CA LEU A 44 -5.08 -6.17 -1.78
C LEU A 44 -4.65 -6.68 -0.40
N VAL A 45 -4.89 -7.95 -0.15
CA VAL A 45 -4.42 -8.69 1.03
C VAL A 45 -3.61 -9.87 0.52
N GLU A 46 -2.44 -10.07 1.11
CA GLU A 46 -1.61 -11.23 0.90
C GLU A 46 -1.80 -12.21 2.05
N VAL A 47 -2.04 -13.48 1.72
CA VAL A 47 -2.29 -14.54 2.69
C VAL A 47 -1.35 -15.70 2.42
N GLU A 48 -0.71 -16.18 3.48
CA GLU A 48 0.05 -17.43 3.48
C GLU A 48 -0.74 -18.47 4.26
N TYR A 49 -0.98 -19.63 3.65
CA TYR A 49 -1.79 -20.71 4.23
C TYR A 49 -1.24 -22.08 3.82
N VAL A 50 -1.55 -23.10 4.64
CA VAL A 50 -1.13 -24.48 4.35
C VAL A 50 -2.16 -25.16 3.45
N GLN A 51 -1.67 -25.74 2.35
CA GLN A 51 -2.44 -26.60 1.46
C GLN A 51 -1.60 -27.83 1.08
N ASP A 52 -2.16 -29.01 1.33
CA ASP A 52 -1.54 -30.31 0.98
C ASP A 52 -0.10 -30.44 1.53
N GLY A 53 0.09 -29.97 2.78
CA GLY A 53 1.39 -29.98 3.47
C GLY A 53 2.39 -28.92 3.00
N ASN A 54 2.02 -28.06 2.05
CA ASN A 54 2.88 -26.99 1.53
C ASN A 54 2.33 -25.61 1.90
N VAL A 55 3.23 -24.64 2.10
CA VAL A 55 2.85 -23.24 2.28
C VAL A 55 2.57 -22.62 0.92
N LYS A 56 1.34 -22.13 0.73
CA LYS A 56 0.96 -21.33 -0.42
C LYS A 56 0.81 -19.87 -0.04
N LYS A 57 1.13 -19.00 -0.99
CA LYS A 57 1.06 -17.56 -0.87
C LYS A 57 0.23 -16.99 -2.00
N GLU A 58 -0.86 -16.33 -1.67
CA GLU A 58 -1.79 -15.75 -2.65
C GLU A 58 -2.16 -14.32 -2.28
N THR A 59 -2.50 -13.52 -3.29
CA THR A 59 -2.93 -12.13 -3.13
C THR A 59 -4.36 -11.98 -3.62
N PHE A 60 -5.23 -11.45 -2.77
CA PHE A 60 -6.66 -11.28 -3.02
C PHE A 60 -7.04 -9.81 -2.99
N SER A 61 -7.95 -9.40 -3.87
CA SER A 61 -8.54 -8.07 -3.81
C SER A 61 -9.64 -7.97 -2.74
N THR A 62 -9.57 -6.93 -1.91
CA THR A 62 -10.59 -6.65 -0.90
C THR A 62 -11.80 -5.90 -1.47
N ILE A 63 -11.83 -5.66 -2.78
CA ILE A 63 -12.97 -5.04 -3.48
C ILE A 63 -13.68 -6.00 -4.43
N MET A 64 -12.99 -6.98 -5.01
CA MET A 64 -13.61 -7.94 -5.92
C MET A 64 -14.36 -9.02 -5.16
N GLN A 65 -15.63 -9.25 -5.50
CA GLN A 65 -16.46 -10.24 -4.78
C GLN A 65 -15.89 -11.66 -4.88
N LYS A 66 -15.45 -12.07 -6.08
CA LYS A 66 -14.80 -13.37 -6.30
C LYS A 66 -13.62 -13.61 -5.36
N ASP A 67 -12.77 -12.61 -5.19
CA ASP A 67 -11.58 -12.71 -4.34
C ASP A 67 -11.96 -12.74 -2.85
N LYS A 68 -13.00 -12.00 -2.44
CA LYS A 68 -13.54 -12.07 -1.08
C LYS A 68 -14.09 -13.47 -0.76
N ASP A 69 -14.80 -14.07 -1.71
CA ASP A 69 -15.37 -15.41 -1.53
C ASP A 69 -14.27 -16.46 -1.37
N LEU A 70 -13.24 -16.41 -2.23
CA LEU A 70 -12.06 -17.29 -2.12
C LEU A 70 -11.29 -17.07 -0.82
N LEU A 71 -11.07 -15.81 -0.44
CA LEU A 71 -10.40 -15.45 0.81
C LEU A 71 -11.15 -16.02 2.02
N ASN A 72 -12.49 -15.89 2.06
CA ASN A 72 -13.32 -16.45 3.12
C ASN A 72 -13.22 -17.98 3.18
N GLN A 73 -13.20 -18.66 2.03
CA GLN A 73 -13.00 -20.11 1.97
C GLN A 73 -11.64 -20.52 2.53
N ILE A 74 -10.57 -19.81 2.18
CA ILE A 74 -9.23 -20.08 2.70
C ILE A 74 -9.19 -19.90 4.22
N ILE A 75 -9.78 -18.82 4.74
CA ILE A 75 -9.82 -18.54 6.18
C ILE A 75 -10.64 -19.63 6.93
N ALA A 76 -11.69 -20.16 6.32
CA ALA A 76 -12.54 -21.17 6.94
C ALA A 76 -11.94 -22.59 6.88
N ASP A 77 -11.34 -22.97 5.74
CA ASP A 77 -10.99 -24.35 5.43
C ASP A 77 -9.49 -24.66 5.53
N LYS A 78 -8.63 -23.64 5.62
CA LYS A 78 -7.16 -23.79 5.62
C LYS A 78 -6.54 -23.22 6.89
N GLU A 79 -5.36 -23.72 7.23
CA GLU A 79 -4.53 -23.15 8.29
C GLU A 79 -3.81 -21.91 7.75
N VAL A 80 -4.24 -20.72 8.17
CA VAL A 80 -3.62 -19.44 7.82
C VAL A 80 -2.41 -19.20 8.72
N LEU A 81 -1.25 -18.96 8.10
CA LEU A 81 0.00 -18.65 8.79
C LEU A 81 0.20 -17.15 8.96
N THR A 82 0.05 -16.39 7.86
CA THR A 82 0.21 -14.92 7.87
C THR A 82 -0.82 -14.26 6.97
N MET A 83 -1.21 -13.03 7.33
CA MET A 83 -2.14 -12.20 6.56
C MET A 83 -1.77 -10.73 6.70
N HIS A 84 -1.45 -10.07 5.59
CA HIS A 84 -1.05 -8.67 5.59
C HIS A 84 -1.69 -7.89 4.43
N THR A 85 -2.12 -6.66 4.70
CA THR A 85 -2.59 -5.74 3.66
C THR A 85 -1.41 -5.19 2.87
N LYS A 86 -1.53 -5.17 1.53
CA LYS A 86 -0.57 -4.49 0.66
C LYS A 86 -0.93 -3.02 0.52
N GLU A 87 -0.56 -2.24 1.54
CA GLU A 87 -0.66 -0.78 1.49
C GLU A 87 0.37 -0.21 0.49
N ALA A 88 0.03 0.90 -0.17
CA ALA A 88 1.05 1.61 -0.95
C ALA A 88 1.98 2.40 -0.03
N THR A 89 3.23 2.56 -0.46
CA THR A 89 4.17 3.49 0.17
C THR A 89 4.09 4.85 -0.48
N LEU A 90 4.50 5.93 0.22
CA LEU A 90 4.59 7.26 -0.40
C LEU A 90 5.51 7.28 -1.65
N GLU A 91 6.52 6.41 -1.69
CA GLU A 91 7.41 6.26 -2.84
C GLU A 91 6.70 5.70 -4.07
N GLU A 92 5.92 4.63 -3.92
CA GLU A 92 5.12 4.09 -5.03
C GLU A 92 4.13 5.13 -5.57
N ILE A 93 3.54 5.93 -4.68
CA ILE A 93 2.62 7.00 -5.05
C ILE A 93 3.35 8.10 -5.79
N PHE A 94 4.53 8.49 -5.31
CA PHE A 94 5.37 9.46 -6.01
C PHE A 94 5.64 8.98 -7.44
N ILE A 95 6.17 7.77 -7.63
CA ILE A 95 6.45 7.20 -8.97
C ILE A 95 5.20 7.21 -9.85
N LYS A 96 4.04 6.83 -9.31
CA LYS A 96 2.77 6.80 -10.04
C LYS A 96 2.28 8.18 -10.48
N VAL A 97 2.54 9.21 -9.67
CA VAL A 97 2.09 10.59 -9.91
C VAL A 97 3.08 11.36 -10.80
N THR A 98 4.38 11.09 -10.65
CA THR A 98 5.44 11.84 -11.34
C THR A 98 5.92 11.14 -12.61
N GLY A 99 5.68 9.83 -12.75
CA GLY A 99 6.22 9.00 -13.83
C GLY A 99 7.74 8.81 -13.77
N ARG A 100 8.40 9.21 -12.67
CA ARG A 100 9.84 9.13 -12.46
C ARG A 100 10.16 8.54 -11.09
N GLY A 101 11.21 7.72 -11.04
CA GLY A 101 11.79 7.26 -9.77
C GLY A 101 12.40 8.40 -8.97
N LEU A 102 12.56 8.19 -7.65
CA LEU A 102 13.49 9.00 -6.87
C LEU A 102 14.91 8.72 -7.40
N VAL A 103 15.71 9.78 -7.61
CA VAL A 103 17.10 9.71 -8.08
C VAL A 103 18.02 10.18 -6.97
#